data_AF-R6YPA0-F1
#
_entry.id   AF-R6YPA0-F1
#
_cell.length_a   1.000
_cell.length_b   1.000
_cell.length_c   1.000
_cell.angle_alpha   90.00
_cell.angle_beta   90.00
_cell.angle_gamma   90.00
#
_symmetry.space_group_name_H-M   'P 1'
#
loop_
_entity.id
_entity.type
_entity.pdbx_description
1 polymer ?
#
loop_
_entity_poly.entity_id
_entity_poly.type
_entity_poly.pdbx_seq_one_letter_code
_entity_poly.pdbx_strand_id
1 'polypeptide(L)' 'MGIQNMEACIGVPEVEDEYLTCDSVHFHEHLGFRMAGEFYKCGFKFGRWYNMAWMEKHIGEHGVKPKVTWKGEM' A
#
# COMPACT_ATOMS: atom_id res chain seq x y z
N MET A 1 -1.39 -10.14 18.12
CA MET A 1 -1.18 -10.19 16.66
C MET A 1 0.17 -9.56 16.38
N GLY A 2 1.06 -10.26 15.66
CA GLY A 2 2.40 -9.72 15.35
C GLY A 2 2.44 -8.78 14.14
N ILE A 3 1.35 -8.71 13.38
CA ILE A 3 1.20 -7.82 12.22
C ILE A 3 0.62 -6.50 12.72
N GLN A 4 1.38 -5.42 12.61
CA GLN A 4 0.97 -4.07 13.04
C GLN A 4 0.66 -3.12 11.88
N ASN A 5 1.00 -3.51 10.64
CA ASN A 5 0.71 -2.75 9.43
C ASN A 5 -0.12 -3.59 8.45
N MET A 6 -1.02 -2.90 7.76
CA MET A 6 -1.54 -3.33 6.47
C MET A 6 -0.87 -2.51 5.38
N GLU A 7 -0.58 -3.14 4.25
CA GLU A 7 0.05 -2.49 3.11
C GLU A 7 -0.83 -2.66 1.87
N ALA A 8 -0.79 -1.68 0.98
CA ALA A 8 -1.48 -1.69 -0.31
C ALA A 8 -0.50 -1.30 -1.42
N CYS A 9 -0.41 -2.14 -2.45
CA CYS A 9 0.38 -1.90 -3.66
C CYS A 9 -0.58 -1.55 -4.79
N ILE A 10 -0.51 -0.31 -5.27
CA ILE A 10 -1.54 0.32 -6.10
C ILE A 10 -0.90 0.87 -7.37
N GLY A 11 -1.43 0.49 -8.54
CA GLY A 11 -1.04 1.14 -9.79
C GLY A 11 -1.54 2.59 -9.80
N VAL A 12 -0.67 3.53 -10.14
CA VAL A 12 -0.98 4.96 -10.17
C VAL A 12 -0.66 5.54 -11.55
N PRO A 13 -1.59 6.27 -12.18
CA PRO A 13 -1.31 6.97 -13.41
C PRO A 13 -0.59 8.30 -13.15
N GLU A 14 0.36 8.69 -14.00
CA GLU A 14 0.92 10.05 -13.97
C GLU A 14 -0.16 11.09 -14.35
N VAL A 15 -1.05 10.70 -15.26
CA VAL A 15 -2.28 11.41 -15.64
C VAL A 15 -3.37 10.35 -15.82
N GLU A 16 -4.50 10.50 -15.16
CA GLU A 16 -5.63 9.55 -15.25
C GLU A 16 -6.08 9.34 -16.70
N ASP A 17 -6.55 8.13 -16.98
CA ASP A 17 -7.02 7.75 -18.31
C ASP A 17 -8.20 6.78 -18.26
N GLU A 18 -8.60 6.28 -19.43
CA GLU A 18 -9.75 5.38 -19.57
C GLU A 18 -9.58 4.01 -18.86
N TYR A 19 -8.37 3.66 -18.43
CA TYR A 19 -8.05 2.38 -17.81
C TYR A 19 -7.67 2.49 -16.34
N LEU A 20 -7.14 3.64 -15.91
CA LEU A 20 -6.62 3.80 -14.55
C LEU A 20 -6.83 5.23 -14.03
N THR A 21 -7.42 5.31 -12.84
CA THR A 21 -7.62 6.53 -12.05
C THR A 21 -6.88 6.43 -10.71
N CYS A 22 -6.83 7.53 -9.96
CA CYS A 22 -6.31 7.59 -8.60
C CYS A 22 -7.33 7.12 -7.54
N ASP A 23 -8.49 6.57 -7.94
CA ASP A 23 -9.56 6.20 -7.00
C ASP A 23 -9.13 5.19 -5.95
N SER A 24 -8.25 4.25 -6.30
CA SER A 24 -7.71 3.30 -5.32
C SER A 24 -6.88 4.00 -4.25
N VAL A 25 -6.09 5.03 -4.62
CA VAL A 25 -5.33 5.84 -3.65
C VAL A 25 -6.31 6.56 -2.71
N HIS A 26 -7.28 7.29 -3.27
CA HIS A 26 -8.28 8.02 -2.48
C HIS A 26 -9.10 7.10 -1.57
N PHE A 27 -9.46 5.91 -2.04
CA PHE A 27 -10.16 4.89 -1.25
C PHE A 27 -9.32 4.47 -0.03
N HIS A 28 -8.02 4.17 -0.23
CA HIS A 28 -7.14 3.78 0.86
C HIS A 28 -6.89 4.94 1.83
N GLU A 29 -6.75 6.18 1.34
CA GLU A 29 -6.65 7.38 2.19
C GLU A 29 -7.88 7.52 3.11
N HIS A 30 -9.10 7.37 2.57
CA HIS A 30 -10.33 7.41 3.37
C HIS A 30 -10.39 6.29 4.43
N LEU A 31 -9.75 5.15 4.17
CA LEU A 31 -9.62 4.07 5.14
C LEU A 31 -8.51 4.30 6.17
N GLY A 32 -7.76 5.40 6.09
CA GLY A 32 -6.68 5.74 7.00
C GLY A 32 -5.32 5.16 6.63
N PHE A 33 -5.12 4.79 5.36
CA PHE A 33 -3.79 4.53 4.84
C PHE A 33 -3.06 5.85 4.54
N ARG A 34 -1.74 5.82 4.55
CA ARG A 34 -0.86 6.92 4.14
C ARG A 34 0.14 6.45 3.10
N MET A 35 0.63 7.37 2.28
CA MET A 35 1.71 7.09 1.32
C MET A 35 2.99 6.65 2.06
N ALA A 36 3.57 5.54 1.62
CA ALA A 36 4.87 5.03 2.08
C ALA A 36 5.96 5.20 1.01
N GLY A 37 5.61 5.11 -0.27
CA GLY A 37 6.51 5.39 -1.38
C GLY A 37 5.88 5.17 -2.74
N GLU A 38 6.54 5.69 -3.78
CA GLU A 38 6.09 5.54 -5.16
C GLU A 38 7.27 5.14 -6.06
N PHE A 39 7.05 4.14 -6.90
CA PHE A 39 7.98 3.68 -7.92
C PHE A 39 7.52 4.20 -9.28
N TYR A 40 8.37 4.97 -9.94
CA TYR A 40 8.03 5.64 -11.20
C TYR A 40 8.23 4.73 -12.41
N LYS A 41 7.26 4.73 -13.33
CA LYS A 41 7.31 4.04 -14.64
C LYS A 41 7.77 2.58 -14.52
N CYS A 42 7.24 1.87 -13.53
CA CYS A 42 7.63 0.49 -13.24
C CYS A 42 6.60 -0.56 -13.71
N GLY A 43 5.39 -0.14 -14.08
CA GLY A 43 4.38 -1.00 -14.69
C GLY A 43 4.14 -0.60 -16.15
N PHE A 44 4.12 -1.57 -17.07
CA PHE A 44 3.73 -1.32 -18.47
C PHE A 44 2.48 -2.10 -18.82
N LYS A 45 1.40 -1.39 -19.18
CA LYS A 45 0.13 -2.00 -19.58
C LYS A 45 -0.66 -1.05 -20.48
N PHE A 46 -1.45 -1.60 -21.41
CA PHE A 46 -2.26 -0.81 -22.35
C PHE A 46 -1.44 0.20 -23.18
N GLY A 47 -0.18 -0.14 -23.48
CA GLY A 47 0.73 0.74 -24.24
C GLY A 47 1.27 1.94 -23.45
N ARG A 48 1.13 1.93 -22.11
CA ARG A 48 1.44 3.06 -21.24
C ARG A 48 2.31 2.59 -20.07
N TRP A 49 3.13 3.51 -19.56
CA TRP A 49 3.86 3.32 -18.32
C TRP A 49 3.06 3.90 -17.16
N TYR A 50 2.91 3.12 -16.10
CA TYR A 50 2.28 3.50 -14.84
C TYR A 50 3.29 3.43 -13.71
N ASN A 51 3.02 4.22 -12.68
CA ASN A 51 3.73 4.17 -11.41
C ASN A 51 3.09 3.10 -10.52
N MET A 52 3.75 2.81 -9.39
CA MET A 52 3.20 1.97 -8.33
C MET A 52 3.38 2.65 -6.99
N ALA A 53 2.29 2.96 -6.32
CA ALA A 53 2.28 3.44 -4.94
C ALA A 53 2.26 2.26 -3.96
N TRP A 54 3.06 2.37 -2.91
CA TRP A 54 2.91 1.62 -1.68
C TRP A 54 2.31 2.53 -0.62
N MET A 55 1.19 2.10 -0.07
CA MET A 55 0.53 2.77 1.05
C MET A 55 0.48 1.84 2.25
N GLU A 56 0.45 2.42 3.45
CA GLU A 56 0.38 1.67 4.70
C GLU A 56 -0.66 2.22 5.66
N LYS A 57 -1.27 1.33 6.44
CA LYS A 57 -2.14 1.65 7.57
C LYS A 57 -1.67 0.92 8.80
N HIS A 58 -1.43 1.66 9.88
CA HIS A 58 -1.14 1.04 11.17
C HIS A 58 -2.44 0.46 11.74
N ILE A 59 -2.43 -0.84 12.01
CA ILE A 59 -3.53 -1.60 12.64
C ILE A 59 -3.20 -2.06 14.07
N GLY A 60 -2.01 -1.74 14.55
CA GLY A 60 -1.62 -1.89 15.95
C GLY A 60 -0.40 -1.06 16.31
N GLU A 61 -0.09 -1.01 17.61
CA GLU A 61 1.01 -0.19 18.15
C GLU A 61 2.39 -0.78 17.85
N HIS A 62 3.30 0.06 17.38
CA HIS A 62 4.72 -0.29 17.22
C HIS A 62 5.43 -0.08 18.57
N GLY A 63 5.39 -1.10 19.42
CA GLY A 63 6.14 -1.09 20.67
C GLY A 63 7.64 -1.29 20.46
N VAL A 64 8.43 -1.06 21.53
CA VAL A 64 9.90 -1.22 21.53
C VAL A 64 10.34 -2.64 21.15
N LYS A 65 9.49 -3.64 21.39
CA LYS A 65 9.69 -5.02 20.96
C LYS A 65 8.45 -5.51 20.22
N PRO A 66 8.59 -6.17 19.06
CA PRO A 66 7.45 -6.77 18.39
C PRO A 66 6.86 -7.89 19.27
N LYS A 67 5.53 -7.91 19.40
CA LYS A 67 4.81 -9.03 20.03
C LYS A 67 4.76 -10.19 19.04
N VAL A 68 5.86 -10.93 18.94
CA VAL A 68 5.91 -12.15 18.11
C VAL A 68 5.33 -13.30 18.92
N THR A 69 4.27 -13.92 18.40
CA THR A 69 3.74 -15.19 18.93
C THR A 69 3.84 -16.22 17.81
N TRP A 70 4.84 -17.10 17.87
CA TRP A 70 4.96 -18.22 16.95
C TRP A 70 3.99 -19.33 17.39
N LYS A 71 3.39 -20.05 16.43
CA LYS A 71 2.47 -21.19 16.69
C LYS A 71 3.20 -22.46 17.19
N GLY A 72 4.19 -22.32 18.06
CA GLY A 72 4.97 -23.44 18.61
C GLY A 72 5.31 -23.33 20.10
N GLU A 73 4.85 -22.28 20.79
CA GLU A 73 5.16 -22.03 22.21
C GLU A 73 3.87 -22.04 23.08
N MET A 74 2.97 -22.99 22.82
CA MET A 74 1.88 -23.34 23.75
C MET A 74 2.03 -24.80 24.17
#